data_AF-A0A354P5Y9-F1
#
_entry.id   AF-A0A354P5Y9-F1
#
_cell.length_a   1.000
_cell.length_b   1.000
_cell.length_c   1.000
_cell.angle_alpha   90.00
_cell.angle_beta   90.00
_cell.angle_gamma   90.00
#
_symmetry.space_group_name_H-M   'P 1'
#
loop_
_entity.id
_entity.type
_entity.pdbx_description
1 polymer ?
#
loop_
_entity_poly.entity_id
_entity_poly.type
_entity_poly.pdbx_seq_one_letter_code
_entity_poly.pdbx_strand_id
1 'polypeptide(L)' 'MKCSLLLLVAIALNTLASLPATEPSVDDVKRILAEMEPRIRSIYDRREFRPNEFSAKWLPDSSGYLIQQLDPRTNQQV' A
#
# COMPACT_ATOMS: atom_id res chain seq x y z
N MET A 1 26.63 28.17 -30.42
CA MET A 1 25.31 28.51 -29.84
C MET A 1 24.43 27.30 -29.51
N LYS A 2 24.69 26.09 -30.04
CA LYS A 2 23.86 24.88 -29.82
C LYS A 2 24.09 24.19 -28.45
N CYS A 3 25.27 24.32 -27.86
CA CYS A 3 25.58 23.76 -26.53
C CYS A 3 24.84 24.45 -25.37
N SER A 4 24.46 25.72 -25.54
CA SER A 4 23.72 26.49 -24.52
C SER A 4 22.27 26.02 -24.39
N LEU A 5 21.65 25.63 -25.51
CA LEU A 5 20.26 25.15 -25.52
C LEU A 5 20.11 23.76 -24.86
N LEU A 6 21.09 22.88 -25.06
CA LEU A 6 21.09 21.54 -24.47
C LEU A 6 21.22 21.56 -22.94
N LEU A 7 21.94 22.55 -22.39
CA LEU A 7 22.16 22.69 -20.95
C LEU A 7 20.88 23.14 -20.23
N LEU A 8 20.09 24.01 -20.85
CA LEU A 8 18.80 24.47 -20.30
C LEU A 8 17.73 23.38 -20.28
N VAL A 9 17.69 22.51 -21.29
CA VAL A 9 16.75 21.37 -21.35
C VAL A 9 17.08 20.33 -20.28
N ALA A 10 18.37 20.05 -20.03
CA ALA A 10 18.79 19.13 -18.98
C ALA A 10 18.44 19.64 -17.56
N ILE A 11 18.50 20.95 -17.33
CA ILE A 11 18.10 21.57 -16.05
C ILE A 11 16.57 21.48 -15.86
N ALA A 12 15.79 21.67 -16.93
CA ALA A 12 14.33 21.58 -16.86
C ALA A 12 13.80 20.15 -16.66
N LEU A 13 14.51 19.12 -17.12
CA LEU A 13 14.13 17.72 -16.86
C LEU A 13 14.39 17.28 -15.42
N ASN A 14 15.46 17.78 -14.78
CA ASN A 14 15.83 17.37 -13.42
C ASN A 14 14.95 17.98 -12.32
N THR A 15 14.18 19.03 -12.61
CA THR A 15 13.30 19.67 -11.61
C THR A 15 11.92 19.02 -11.50
N LEU A 16 11.48 18.19 -12.47
CA LEU A 16 10.19 17.51 -12.41
C LEU A 16 10.15 16.31 -11.42
N ALA A 17 11.30 15.87 -10.91
CA ALA A 17 11.40 14.69 -10.05
C ALA A 17 11.13 14.97 -8.55
N SER A 18 10.91 16.23 -8.16
CA SER A 18 10.63 16.60 -6.76
C SER A 18 9.29 17.31 -6.67
N LEU A 19 8.20 16.53 -6.71
CA LEU A 19 6.93 17.00 -6.17
C LEU A 19 7.07 16.98 -4.64
N PRO A 20 6.99 18.13 -3.94
CA PRO A 20 6.93 18.10 -2.49
C PRO A 20 5.68 17.32 -2.11
N ALA A 21 5.84 16.25 -1.34
CA ALA A 21 4.72 15.59 -0.69
C ALA A 21 4.03 16.66 0.16
N THR A 22 2.80 17.03 -0.21
CA THR A 22 2.01 17.94 0.61
C THR A 22 1.69 17.19 1.89
N GLU A 23 2.36 17.56 2.98
CA GLU A 23 2.07 16.99 4.29
C GLU A 23 0.62 17.34 4.66
N PRO A 24 -0.20 16.35 5.07
CA PRO A 24 -1.57 16.62 5.45
C PRO A 24 -1.58 17.57 6.65
N SER A 25 -2.47 18.57 6.64
CA SER A 25 -2.63 19.45 7.78
C SER A 25 -3.15 18.67 8.99
N VAL A 26 -2.99 19.21 10.19
CA VAL A 26 -3.52 18.61 11.43
C VAL A 26 -5.04 18.40 11.33
N ASP A 27 -5.75 19.30 10.67
CA ASP A 27 -7.20 19.20 10.49
C ASP A 27 -7.58 18.13 9.47
N ASP A 28 -6.77 17.93 8.43
CA ASP A 28 -6.94 16.81 7.49
C ASP A 28 -6.73 15.47 8.20
N VAL A 29 -5.71 15.34 9.05
CA VAL A 29 -5.46 14.13 9.83
C VAL A 29 -6.63 13.85 10.77
N LYS A 30 -7.13 14.86 11.49
CA LYS A 30 -8.30 14.71 12.37
C LYS A 30 -9.54 14.24 11.61
N ARG A 31 -9.82 14.83 10.45
CA ARG A 31 -10.95 14.42 9.59
C ARG A 31 -10.81 12.96 9.14
N ILE A 32 -9.63 12.58 8.65
CA ILE A 32 -9.35 11.20 8.23
C ILE A 32 -9.53 10.22 9.40
N LEU A 33 -9.01 10.55 10.58
CA LEU A 33 -9.17 9.68 11.75
C LEU A 33 -10.63 9.52 12.15
N ALA A 34 -11.41 10.60 12.13
CA ALA A 34 -12.84 10.56 12.45
C ALA A 34 -13.64 9.70 11.45
N GLU A 35 -13.25 9.69 10.17
CA GLU A 35 -13.87 8.85 9.14
C GLU A 35 -13.41 7.38 9.23
N MET A 36 -12.13 7.15 9.53
CA MET A 36 -11.51 5.82 9.51
C MET A 36 -11.79 5.00 10.77
N GLU A 37 -11.84 5.63 11.95
CA GLU A 37 -12.09 4.96 13.22
C GLU A 37 -13.34 4.07 13.20
N PRO A 38 -14.54 4.55 12.81
CA PRO A 38 -15.74 3.71 12.77
C PRO A 38 -15.64 2.58 11.74
N ARG A 39 -14.93 2.82 10.62
CA ARG A 39 -14.73 1.82 9.56
C ARG A 39 -13.82 0.68 10.00
N ILE A 40 -12.73 1.00 10.71
CA ILE A 40 -11.83 -0.02 11.25
C ILE A 40 -12.52 -0.76 12.40
N ARG A 41 -13.21 -0.04 13.28
CA ARG A 41 -13.98 -0.63 14.37
C ARG A 41 -15.00 -1.65 13.85
N SER A 42 -15.70 -1.34 12.76
CA SER A 42 -16.68 -2.25 12.18
C SER A 42 -16.09 -3.55 11.63
N ILE A 43 -14.85 -3.51 11.15
CA ILE A 43 -14.11 -4.71 10.70
C ILE A 43 -13.94 -5.68 11.87
N TYR A 44 -13.55 -5.20 13.05
CA TYR A 44 -13.27 -6.06 14.20
C TYR A 44 -14.54 -6.44 14.97
N ASP A 45 -15.38 -5.46 15.31
CA ASP A 45 -16.54 -5.66 16.18
C ASP A 45 -17.64 -6.48 15.48
N ARG A 46 -17.85 -6.21 14.18
CA ARG A 46 -18.92 -6.84 13.39
C ARG A 46 -18.42 -7.90 12.42
N ARG A 47 -17.10 -8.16 12.39
CA ARG A 47 -16.45 -9.07 11.43
C ARG A 47 -16.89 -8.77 10.00
N GLU A 48 -16.91 -7.49 9.61
CA GLU A 48 -17.29 -7.05 8.26
C GLU A 48 -16.24 -7.41 7.21
N PHE A 49 -14.96 -7.48 7.62
CA PHE A 49 -13.93 -8.07 6.77
C PHE A 49 -13.79 -9.56 7.14
N ARG A 50 -14.17 -10.42 6.21
CA ARG A 50 -14.05 -11.88 6.33
C ARG A 50 -13.14 -12.38 5.21
N PRO A 51 -11.82 -12.38 5.42
CA PRO A 51 -10.92 -12.99 4.46
C PRO A 51 -11.25 -14.49 4.39
N ASN A 52 -11.02 -15.09 3.23
CA ASN A 52 -11.11 -16.55 3.12
C ASN A 52 -10.05 -17.17 4.03
N GLU A 53 -10.40 -18.29 4.65
CA GLU A 53 -9.42 -19.10 5.37
C GLU A 53 -8.41 -19.66 4.37
N PHE A 54 -7.12 -19.53 4.67
CA PHE A 54 -6.04 -20.09 3.86
C PHE A 54 -4.99 -20.73 4.77
N SER A 55 -4.33 -21.76 4.26
CA SER A 55 -3.27 -22.46 4.98
C SER A 55 -1.94 -21.75 4.74
N ALA A 56 -1.56 -20.88 5.68
CA ALA A 56 -0.20 -20.32 5.74
C ALA A 56 0.76 -21.31 6.40
N LYS A 57 1.87 -21.63 5.72
CA LYS A 57 2.98 -22.35 6.36
C LYS A 57 4.13 -21.38 6.61
N TRP A 58 4.52 -21.21 7.87
CA TRP A 58 5.71 -20.45 8.23
C TRP A 58 6.96 -21.05 7.59
N LEU A 59 7.83 -20.20 7.06
CA LEU A 59 9.14 -20.60 6.60
C LEU A 59 10.04 -20.92 7.80
N PRO A 60 10.94 -21.91 7.68
CA PRO A 60 11.82 -22.32 8.78
C PRO A 60 12.75 -21.20 9.27
N ASP A 61 13.07 -20.24 8.41
CA ASP A 61 13.95 -19.11 8.69
C ASP A 61 13.21 -17.91 9.31
N SER A 62 11.90 -18.03 9.57
CA SER A 62 11.06 -16.95 10.09
C SER A 62 11.05 -15.67 9.23
N SER A 63 11.41 -15.77 7.94
CA SER A 63 11.36 -14.64 7.00
C SER A 63 9.93 -14.30 6.56
N GLY A 64 9.01 -15.25 6.70
CA GLY A 64 7.59 -15.07 6.38
C GLY A 64 6.86 -16.39 6.28
N TYR A 65 5.71 -16.38 5.59
CA TYR A 65 4.91 -17.56 5.34
C TYR A 65 4.62 -17.73 3.85
N LEU A 66 4.52 -18.98 3.40
CA LEU A 66 4.01 -19.29 2.07
C LEU A 66 2.48 -19.26 2.12
N ILE A 67 1.87 -18.45 1.26
CA ILE A 67 0.44 -18.50 0.98
C ILE A 67 0.24 -19.56 -0.10
N GLN A 68 -0.21 -20.74 0.30
CA GLN A 68 -0.80 -21.69 -0.63
C GLN A 68 -2.31 -21.53 -0.52
N GLN A 69 -2.90 -20.76 -1.44
CA GLN A 69 -4.34 -20.74 -1.56
C GLN A 69 -4.75 -22.10 -2.11
N LEU A 70 -5.36 -22.92 -1.27
CA LEU A 70 -5.89 -24.22 -1.65
C LEU A 70 -7.38 -24.05 -1.95
N ASP A 71 -7.85 -24.63 -3.05
CA ASP A 71 -9.28 -24.76 -3.29
C ASP A 71 -9.86 -25.66 -2.18
N PRO A 72 -10.84 -25.18 -1.39
CA PRO A 72 -11.38 -25.95 -0.27
C PRO A 72 -12.12 -27.23 -0.69
N ARG A 73 -12.48 -27.37 -1.97
CA ARG A 73 -13.14 -28.56 -2.53
C ARG A 73 -12.15 -29.59 -3.05
N THR A 74 -11.04 -29.15 -3.63
CA THR A 74 -10.10 -30.04 -4.33
C THR A 74 -8.77 -30.21 -3.58
N ASN A 75 -8.50 -29.36 -2.59
CA ASN A 75 -7.22 -29.27 -1.87
C ASN A 75 -6.01 -29.08 -2.80
N GLN A 76 -6.24 -28.49 -3.98
CA GLN A 76 -5.20 -28.13 -4.96
C GLN A 76 -4.90 -26.64 -4.89
N GLN A 77 -3.69 -26.26 -5.27
CA GLN A 77 -3.28 -24.86 -5.31
C GLN A 77 -4.02 -24.12 -6.44
N VAL A 78 -4.58 -22.95 -6.11
CA VAL A 78 -5.27 -22.05 -7.05
C VAL A 78 -4.29 -21.03 -7.63
#